data_AF-A0A6P5EV43-F1
#
_entry.id   AF-A0A6P5EV43-F1
#
_cell.length_a   1.000
_cell.length_b   1.000
_cell.length_c   1.000
_cell.angle_alpha   90.00
_cell.angle_beta   90.00
_cell.angle_gamma   90.00
#
_symmetry.space_group_name_H-M   'P 1'
#
loop_
_entity.id
_entity.type
_entity.pdbx_description
1 polymer ?
#
loop_
_entity_poly.entity_id
_entity_poly.type
_entity_poly.pdbx_seq_one_letter_code
_entity_poly.pdbx_strand_id
1 'polypeptide(L)'
;MMTRTDLPQAWWFDRRSSSKQSPWLLSALSGLEEKTKQMLELIEGDADSFAQRAEAYYKKRPLLVDMIREFYRAHRALAEQYDQLKSAGSTHHNLFGPSFLDGSLSPKVCNNATDGSSLFSSECSESEEPDVDDTETEAETDRVSPNKRYEENERELQVLREQNAALKAELDVKDEEKREVIRQLAFAIDILKEENADLRKHVNGSRKMSKYLRIRKVD
;
A
#
# COMPACT_ATOMS: atom_id res chain seq x y z
N MET A 1 -4.60 -1.17 30.93
CA MET A 1 -3.45 -2.02 30.55
C MET A 1 -3.64 -2.38 29.09
N MET A 2 -3.07 -1.59 28.17
CA MET A 2 -3.09 -1.92 26.74
C MET A 2 -2.12 -3.06 26.50
N THR A 3 -2.64 -4.19 26.04
CA THR A 3 -1.84 -5.26 25.47
C THR A 3 -1.18 -4.71 24.21
N ARG A 4 0.09 -4.31 24.30
CA ARG A 4 0.98 -4.34 23.15
C ARG A 4 0.84 -5.75 22.60
N THR A 5 0.17 -5.88 21.47
CA THR A 5 0.17 -7.11 20.71
C THR A 5 1.63 -7.38 20.40
N ASP A 6 2.22 -8.36 21.08
CA ASP A 6 3.45 -8.97 20.61
C ASP A 6 3.10 -9.57 19.25
N LEU A 7 3.43 -8.85 18.17
CA LEU A 7 3.11 -9.27 16.83
C LEU A 7 3.73 -10.65 16.58
N PRO A 8 3.06 -11.54 15.83
CA PRO A 8 3.61 -12.80 15.33
C PRO A 8 4.74 -12.59 14.31
N GLN A 9 5.50 -11.51 14.42
CA GLN A 9 6.62 -11.13 13.56
C GLN A 9 7.94 -11.77 13.98
N ALA A 10 7.97 -12.49 15.10
CA ALA A 10 9.21 -13.08 15.61
C ALA A 10 9.78 -14.18 14.69
N TRP A 11 8.93 -14.91 13.95
CA TRP A 11 9.37 -16.12 13.24
C TRP A 11 10.29 -15.87 12.03
N TRP A 12 10.24 -14.68 11.41
CA TRP A 12 11.18 -14.33 10.32
C TRP A 12 12.49 -13.70 10.81
N PHE A 13 12.53 -13.27 12.08
CA PHE A 13 13.72 -12.74 12.77
C PHE A 13 14.40 -13.83 13.59
N ASP A 14 13.81 -15.03 13.64
CA ASP A 14 14.32 -16.16 14.40
C ASP A 14 15.61 -16.68 13.76
N ARG A 15 16.69 -16.01 14.13
CA ARG A 15 18.04 -16.27 13.66
C ARG A 15 18.53 -17.53 14.36
N ARG A 16 18.74 -18.59 13.58
CA ARG A 16 19.69 -19.65 13.95
C ARG A 16 21.08 -19.03 14.05
N SER A 17 21.43 -18.55 15.24
CA SER A 17 22.74 -18.01 15.58
C SER A 17 23.76 -19.14 15.53
N SER A 18 24.37 -19.37 14.37
CA SER A 18 25.53 -20.24 14.26
C SER A 18 26.67 -19.64 15.08
N SER A 19 27.36 -20.46 15.88
CA SER A 19 28.39 -20.05 16.86
C SER A 19 29.66 -19.38 16.29
N LYS A 20 29.68 -18.98 15.01
CA LYS A 20 30.87 -18.48 14.28
C LYS A 20 30.58 -17.29 13.36
N GLN A 21 29.62 -16.43 13.68
CA GLN A 21 29.36 -15.24 12.86
C GLN A 21 30.40 -14.14 13.11
N SER A 22 30.87 -13.49 12.04
CA SER A 22 31.81 -12.38 12.15
C SER A 22 31.12 -11.15 12.78
N PRO A 23 31.86 -10.30 13.53
CA PRO A 23 31.30 -9.08 14.10
C PRO A 23 30.65 -8.15 13.05
N TRP A 24 31.23 -8.09 11.84
CA TRP A 24 30.68 -7.33 10.73
C TRP A 24 29.32 -7.87 10.25
N LEU A 25 29.17 -9.20 10.17
CA LEU A 25 27.92 -9.84 9.76
C LEU A 25 26.80 -9.57 10.77
N LEU A 26 27.11 -9.55 12.07
CA LEU A 26 26.16 -9.20 13.12
C LEU A 26 25.70 -7.74 13.00
N SER A 27 26.63 -6.81 12.79
CA SER A 27 26.31 -5.39 12.62
C SER A 27 25.49 -5.14 11.35
N ALA A 28 25.86 -5.77 10.23
CA ALA A 28 25.12 -5.65 8.97
C ALA A 28 23.69 -6.20 9.09
N LEU A 29 23.51 -7.35 9.76
CA LEU A 29 22.18 -7.95 9.95
C LEU A 29 21.33 -7.15 10.94
N SER A 30 21.92 -6.63 12.01
CA SER A 30 21.22 -5.72 12.92
C SER A 30 20.72 -4.45 12.22
N GLY A 31 21.56 -3.82 11.37
CA GLY A 31 21.14 -2.65 10.59
C GLY A 31 20.08 -2.98 9.52
N LEU A 32 20.03 -4.23 9.05
CA LEU A 32 19.01 -4.71 8.12
C LEU A 32 17.66 -4.96 8.83
N GLU A 33 17.71 -5.57 10.01
CA GLU A 33 16.57 -5.78 10.89
C GLU A 33 15.95 -4.44 11.30
N GLU A 34 16.78 -3.44 11.64
CA GLU A 34 16.32 -2.09 11.97
C GLU A 34 15.59 -1.43 10.79
N LYS A 35 16.17 -1.45 9.59
CA LYS A 35 15.51 -0.90 8.39
C LYS A 35 14.20 -1.62 8.08
N THR A 36 14.17 -2.94 8.24
CA THR A 36 12.96 -3.75 8.02
C THR A 36 11.86 -3.38 9.01
N LYS A 37 12.23 -3.19 10.28
CA LYS A 37 11.32 -2.74 11.32
C LYS A 37 10.79 -1.33 11.04
N GLN A 38 11.64 -0.40 10.63
CA GLN A 38 11.21 0.96 10.25
C GLN A 38 10.22 0.93 9.07
N MET A 39 10.48 0.12 8.03
CA MET A 39 9.55 -0.03 6.89
C MET A 39 8.19 -0.57 7.33
N LEU A 40 8.20 -1.50 8.26
CA LEU A 40 6.98 -2.10 8.79
C LEU A 40 6.19 -1.15 9.69
N GLU A 41 6.87 -0.36 10.53
CA GLU A 41 6.24 0.70 11.34
C GLU A 41 5.54 1.77 10.47
N LEU A 42 6.03 2.00 9.24
CA LEU A 42 5.33 2.86 8.29
C LEU A 42 3.98 2.29 7.83
N ILE A 43 3.83 0.96 7.84
CA ILE A 43 2.62 0.24 7.40
C ILE A 43 1.62 0.05 8.54
N GLU A 44 2.10 -0.31 9.74
CA GLU A 44 1.25 -0.77 10.86
C GLU A 44 0.63 0.35 11.71
N GLY A 45 0.92 1.63 11.41
CA GLY A 45 0.65 2.78 12.29
C GLY A 45 -0.68 2.78 13.07
N ASP A 46 -0.63 3.37 14.27
CA ASP A 46 -1.68 3.45 15.30
C ASP A 46 -2.95 4.22 14.87
N ALA A 47 -3.68 3.69 13.89
CA ALA A 47 -4.94 4.26 13.46
C ALA A 47 -6.11 3.44 14.03
N ASP A 48 -6.89 4.08 14.90
CA ASP A 48 -8.07 3.53 15.56
C ASP A 48 -9.25 3.29 14.59
N SER A 49 -9.18 3.83 13.36
CA SER A 49 -10.20 3.69 12.32
C SER A 49 -9.62 3.37 10.94
N PHE A 50 -10.36 2.58 10.14
CA PHE A 50 -9.94 2.13 8.80
C PHE A 50 -9.65 3.30 7.85
N ALA A 51 -10.49 4.34 7.85
CA ALA A 51 -10.31 5.50 6.99
C ALA A 51 -9.01 6.25 7.31
N GLN A 52 -8.70 6.42 8.59
CA GLN A 52 -7.44 7.04 9.05
C GLN A 52 -6.22 6.18 8.71
N ARG A 53 -6.33 4.85 8.83
CA ARG A 53 -5.27 3.92 8.42
C ARG A 53 -4.96 4.05 6.93
N ALA A 54 -5.99 4.09 6.09
CA ALA A 54 -5.83 4.24 4.65
C ALA A 54 -5.20 5.60 4.29
N GLU A 55 -5.66 6.69 4.90
CA GLU A 55 -5.10 8.03 4.67
C GLU A 55 -3.62 8.12 5.08
N ALA A 56 -3.29 7.61 6.27
CA ALA A 56 -1.91 7.58 6.77
C ALA A 56 -0.99 6.72 5.87
N TYR A 57 -1.48 5.59 5.37
CA TYR A 57 -0.73 4.73 4.45
C TYR A 57 -0.37 5.47 3.16
N TYR A 58 -1.34 6.10 2.49
CA TYR A 58 -1.06 6.79 1.23
C TYR A 58 -0.11 7.98 1.40
N LYS A 59 -0.13 8.65 2.55
CA LYS A 59 0.85 9.70 2.89
C LYS A 59 2.26 9.16 3.11
N LYS A 60 2.42 7.99 3.75
CA LYS A 60 3.73 7.36 4.05
C LYS A 60 4.30 6.54 2.90
N ARG A 61 3.46 6.16 1.93
CA ARG A 61 3.83 5.35 0.77
C ARG A 61 5.09 5.80 0.01
N PRO A 62 5.34 7.09 -0.31
CA PRO A 62 6.56 7.50 -1.00
C PRO A 62 7.82 7.14 -0.21
N LEU A 63 7.85 7.43 1.10
CA LEU A 63 8.97 7.10 1.97
C LEU A 63 9.22 5.59 2.04
N LEU A 64 8.15 4.80 2.16
CA LEU A 64 8.24 3.33 2.17
C LEU A 64 8.84 2.80 0.85
N VAL A 65 8.42 3.35 -0.29
CA VAL A 65 8.94 2.96 -1.60
C VAL A 65 10.43 3.28 -1.72
N ASP A 66 10.88 4.43 -1.22
CA ASP A 66 12.29 4.81 -1.26
C ASP A 66 13.16 3.88 -0.40
N MET A 67 12.71 3.57 0.83
CA MET A 67 13.40 2.60 1.69
C MET A 67 13.51 1.21 1.03
N ILE A 68 12.44 0.74 0.36
CA ILE A 68 12.46 -0.54 -0.35
C ILE A 68 13.43 -0.50 -1.55
N ARG A 69 13.49 0.60 -2.30
CA ARG A 69 14.44 0.75 -3.41
C ARG A 69 15.89 0.70 -2.91
N GLU A 70 16.20 1.41 -1.82
CA GLU A 70 17.52 1.40 -1.21
C GLU A 70 17.89 0.01 -0.70
N PHE A 71 16.94 -0.67 -0.04
CA PHE A 71 17.10 -2.05 0.42
C PHE A 71 17.42 -3.00 -0.74
N TYR A 72 16.65 -2.92 -1.83
CA TYR A 72 16.88 -3.73 -3.03
C TYR A 72 18.26 -3.45 -3.66
N ARG A 73 18.64 -2.17 -3.81
CA ARG A 73 19.95 -1.78 -4.34
C ARG A 73 21.09 -2.33 -3.49
N ALA A 74 21.00 -2.21 -2.17
CA ALA A 74 22.00 -2.72 -1.23
C ALA A 74 22.13 -4.24 -1.30
N HIS A 75 20.99 -4.97 -1.30
CA HIS A 75 21.00 -6.42 -1.43
C HIS A 75 21.57 -6.91 -2.76
N ARG A 76 21.20 -6.23 -3.85
CA ARG A 76 21.72 -6.55 -5.18
C ARG A 76 23.24 -6.36 -5.23
N ALA A 77 23.74 -5.22 -4.74
CA ALA A 77 25.17 -4.96 -4.69
C ALA A 77 25.93 -6.01 -3.84
N LEU A 78 25.37 -6.40 -2.69
CA LEU A 78 25.94 -7.47 -1.86
C LEU A 78 26.01 -8.81 -2.58
N ALA A 79 24.95 -9.18 -3.31
CA ALA A 79 24.92 -10.41 -4.09
C ALA A 79 25.95 -10.40 -5.23
N GLU A 80 26.07 -9.28 -5.95
CA GLU A 80 27.06 -9.08 -7.01
C GLU A 80 28.50 -9.16 -6.48
N GLN A 81 28.78 -8.54 -5.32
CA GLN A 81 30.10 -8.66 -4.70
C GLN A 81 30.44 -10.07 -4.21
N TYR A 82 29.45 -10.79 -3.67
CA TYR A 82 29.64 -12.18 -3.27
C TYR A 82 29.98 -13.06 -4.48
N ASP A 83 29.29 -12.87 -5.60
CA ASP A 83 29.57 -13.59 -6.84
C ASP A 83 30.97 -13.27 -7.38
N GLN A 84 31.37 -11.99 -7.38
CA GLN A 84 32.73 -11.55 -7.74
C GLN A 84 33.82 -12.19 -6.87
N LEU A 85 33.60 -12.28 -5.54
CA LEU A 85 34.54 -12.92 -4.63
C LEU A 85 34.65 -14.43 -4.91
N LYS A 86 33.53 -15.08 -5.23
CA LYS A 86 33.47 -16.50 -5.55
C LYS A 86 34.13 -16.80 -6.90
N SER A 87 33.95 -15.94 -7.90
CA SER A 87 34.61 -16.07 -9.20
C SER A 87 36.11 -15.72 -9.12
N ALA A 88 36.50 -14.71 -8.33
CA ALA A 88 37.90 -14.34 -8.15
C ALA A 88 38.71 -15.42 -7.43
N GLY A 89 38.14 -16.08 -6.41
CA GLY A 89 38.75 -17.25 -5.78
C GLY A 89 38.94 -18.44 -6.74
N SER A 90 38.15 -18.52 -7.81
CA SER A 90 38.33 -19.52 -8.86
C SER A 90 39.41 -19.17 -9.89
N THR A 91 39.87 -17.92 -9.97
CA THR A 91 40.89 -17.51 -10.95
C THR A 91 42.32 -17.57 -10.37
N HIS A 92 42.48 -17.47 -9.05
CA HIS A 92 43.81 -17.45 -8.40
C HIS A 92 44.45 -18.81 -8.12
N HIS A 93 43.80 -19.94 -8.41
CA HIS A 93 44.39 -21.27 -8.16
C HIS A 93 45.14 -21.89 -9.35
N ASN A 94 45.31 -21.17 -10.47
CA ASN A 94 46.04 -21.70 -11.64
C ASN A 94 47.38 -21.00 -11.97
N LEU A 95 47.95 -20.16 -11.09
CA LEU A 95 49.18 -19.42 -11.42
C LEU A 95 50.20 -19.29 -10.27
N PHE A 96 50.44 -20.36 -9.51
CA PHE A 96 51.57 -20.39 -8.56
C PHE A 96 52.43 -21.65 -8.74
N GLY A 97 53.09 -21.72 -9.90
CA GLY A 97 54.32 -22.48 -10.10
C GLY A 97 55.49 -21.50 -10.20
N PRO A 98 56.54 -21.60 -9.36
CA PRO A 98 57.68 -20.70 -9.44
C PRO A 98 58.64 -21.22 -10.50
N SER A 99 58.87 -20.45 -11.56
CA SER A 99 60.01 -20.69 -12.43
C SER A 99 60.51 -19.39 -13.05
N PHE A 100 61.61 -18.94 -12.46
CA PHE A 100 62.84 -18.45 -13.09
C PHE A 100 62.74 -17.32 -14.14
N LEU A 101 63.41 -16.23 -13.77
CA LEU A 101 63.92 -15.14 -14.60
C LEU A 101 64.45 -15.66 -15.95
N ASP A 102 64.07 -15.01 -17.06
CA ASP A 102 65.05 -14.42 -17.97
C ASP A 102 64.34 -13.44 -18.94
N GLY A 103 64.97 -12.29 -19.14
CA GLY A 103 64.47 -11.26 -20.02
C GLY A 103 64.99 -11.45 -21.43
N SER A 104 64.10 -11.41 -22.42
CA SER A 104 64.38 -10.64 -23.64
C SER A 104 63.10 -10.34 -24.41
N LEU A 105 63.02 -9.08 -24.85
CA LEU A 105 62.11 -8.60 -25.86
C LEU A 105 62.40 -9.31 -27.19
N SER A 106 61.39 -9.76 -27.92
CA SER A 106 61.06 -9.24 -29.26
C SER A 106 59.91 -10.01 -29.92
N PRO A 107 58.99 -9.30 -30.62
CA PRO A 107 57.88 -9.89 -31.36
C PRO A 107 58.29 -10.19 -32.82
N LYS A 108 57.86 -11.33 -33.37
CA LYS A 108 57.66 -11.48 -34.83
C LYS A 108 56.87 -12.74 -35.21
N VAL A 109 55.81 -12.44 -35.94
CA VAL A 109 54.84 -13.22 -36.70
C VAL A 109 55.46 -14.29 -37.62
N CYS A 110 54.84 -15.48 -37.67
CA CYS A 110 54.47 -16.14 -38.93
C CYS A 110 53.29 -17.14 -38.76
N ASN A 111 52.15 -16.70 -39.31
CA ASN A 111 51.04 -17.39 -39.99
C ASN A 111 51.47 -18.67 -40.73
N ASN A 112 50.67 -19.67 -41.10
CA ASN A 112 49.25 -20.05 -41.00
C ASN A 112 49.20 -21.51 -41.51
N ALA A 113 48.26 -22.32 -41.01
CA ALA A 113 47.50 -23.27 -41.84
C ALA A 113 46.29 -23.78 -41.05
N THR A 114 45.10 -23.33 -41.48
CA THR A 114 43.83 -24.06 -41.68
C THR A 114 43.49 -25.18 -40.66
N ASP A 115 42.39 -25.14 -39.91
CA ASP A 115 40.99 -25.06 -40.38
C ASP A 115 40.04 -24.84 -39.17
N GLY A 116 38.89 -24.19 -39.36
CA GLY A 116 37.83 -24.17 -38.35
C GLY A 116 37.26 -22.81 -37.89
N SER A 117 36.75 -22.01 -38.84
CA SER A 117 35.45 -21.31 -38.75
C SER A 117 35.18 -20.30 -37.61
N SER A 118 35.22 -18.99 -37.93
CA SER A 118 34.07 -18.06 -37.85
C SER A 118 34.48 -16.63 -38.25
N LEU A 119 34.00 -16.17 -39.42
CA LEU A 119 33.92 -14.75 -39.81
C LEU A 119 32.96 -14.01 -38.85
N PHE A 120 33.04 -12.69 -38.60
CA PHE A 120 33.10 -11.60 -39.56
C PHE A 120 33.53 -10.30 -38.86
N SER A 121 34.53 -9.64 -39.45
CA SER A 121 35.19 -8.38 -39.06
C SER A 121 34.29 -7.14 -39.21
N SER A 122 34.66 -6.03 -38.55
CA SER A 122 35.22 -4.87 -39.27
C SER A 122 35.54 -3.73 -38.29
N GLU A 123 36.69 -3.10 -38.51
CA GLU A 123 37.26 -1.99 -37.76
C GLU A 123 36.50 -0.66 -37.93
N CYS A 124 36.72 0.21 -36.94
CA CYS A 124 36.45 1.64 -36.98
C CYS A 124 37.26 2.35 -38.10
N SER A 125 36.66 3.37 -38.71
CA SER A 125 37.40 4.51 -39.26
C SER A 125 36.62 5.80 -39.08
N GLU A 126 37.42 6.85 -39.04
CA GLU A 126 37.25 8.26 -38.74
C GLU A 126 36.13 9.03 -39.47
N SER A 127 35.76 10.11 -38.79
CA SER A 127 35.60 11.49 -39.31
C SER A 127 34.30 11.99 -39.95
N GLU A 128 34.00 13.19 -39.47
CA GLU A 128 33.27 14.33 -40.06
C GLU A 128 31.73 14.38 -39.94
N GLU A 129 31.33 15.40 -39.19
CA GLU A 129 30.03 16.10 -39.19
C GLU A 129 29.51 16.34 -40.62
N PRO A 130 28.18 16.29 -40.78
CA PRO A 130 27.55 17.44 -41.39
C PRO A 130 26.28 17.88 -40.65
N ASP A 131 26.21 19.18 -40.38
CA ASP A 131 24.98 19.93 -40.16
C ASP A 131 23.95 19.61 -41.26
N VAL A 132 22.77 19.13 -40.88
CA VAL A 132 21.52 19.37 -41.62
C VAL A 132 20.32 19.46 -40.68
N ASP A 133 19.77 20.67 -40.73
CA ASP A 133 18.53 21.23 -40.25
C ASP A 133 17.26 20.38 -40.49
N ASP A 134 16.37 20.42 -39.48
CA ASP A 134 14.93 20.18 -39.43
C ASP A 134 14.22 19.34 -40.52
N THR A 135 13.61 18.22 -40.12
CA THR A 135 12.17 17.99 -40.36
C THR A 135 11.58 16.90 -39.45
N GLU A 136 10.45 17.23 -38.83
CA GLU A 136 9.57 16.35 -38.05
C GLU A 136 9.25 15.03 -38.78
N THR A 137 9.43 13.90 -38.10
CA THR A 137 8.58 12.72 -38.32
C THR A 137 8.32 12.01 -37.00
N GLU A 138 7.10 12.23 -36.53
CA GLU A 138 6.32 11.45 -35.57
C GLU A 138 6.68 9.95 -35.55
N ALA A 139 7.18 9.47 -34.41
CA ALA A 139 7.14 8.06 -34.05
C ALA A 139 6.60 7.94 -32.63
N GLU A 140 5.27 7.80 -32.56
CA GLU A 140 4.48 7.45 -31.38
C GLU A 140 5.17 6.37 -30.54
N THR A 141 5.62 6.74 -29.34
CA THR A 141 5.79 5.79 -28.25
C THR A 141 4.98 6.27 -27.06
N ASP A 142 3.89 5.55 -26.83
CA ASP A 142 2.85 5.66 -25.82
C ASP A 142 3.39 5.85 -24.39
N ARG A 143 3.73 7.10 -24.05
CA ARG A 143 3.93 7.56 -22.67
C ARG A 143 2.80 8.51 -22.32
N VAL A 144 1.67 7.98 -21.86
CA VAL A 144 0.67 8.81 -21.16
C VAL A 144 1.38 9.50 -20.00
N SER A 145 1.60 10.82 -20.17
CA SER A 145 2.27 11.67 -19.19
C SER A 145 1.65 11.48 -17.81
N PRO A 146 2.43 11.20 -16.76
CA PRO A 146 1.92 11.01 -15.39
C PRO A 146 0.94 12.11 -14.95
N ASN A 147 1.14 13.35 -15.41
CA ASN A 147 0.25 14.49 -15.15
C ASN A 147 -1.20 14.25 -15.59
N LYS A 148 -1.43 13.68 -16.78
CA LYS A 148 -2.80 13.47 -17.31
C LYS A 148 -3.62 12.53 -16.42
N ARG A 149 -2.96 11.49 -15.88
CA ARG A 149 -3.59 10.51 -14.99
C ARG A 149 -3.90 11.09 -13.61
N TYR A 150 -3.07 11.99 -13.08
CA TYR A 150 -3.39 12.69 -11.84
C TYR A 150 -4.60 13.60 -12.00
N GLU A 151 -4.68 14.36 -13.09
CA GLU A 151 -5.85 15.19 -13.37
C GLU A 151 -7.12 14.37 -13.60
N GLU A 152 -7.03 13.23 -14.27
CA GLU A 152 -8.15 12.30 -14.45
C GLU A 152 -8.64 11.73 -13.11
N ASN A 153 -7.72 11.27 -12.26
CA ASN A 153 -8.04 10.82 -10.91
C ASN A 153 -8.66 11.95 -10.05
N GLU A 154 -8.22 13.19 -10.21
CA GLU A 154 -8.80 14.34 -9.50
C GLU A 154 -10.24 14.62 -9.95
N ARG A 155 -10.51 14.55 -11.27
CA ARG A 155 -11.87 14.66 -11.82
C ARG A 155 -12.76 13.54 -11.30
N GLU A 156 -12.28 12.29 -11.30
CA GLU A 156 -13.01 11.14 -10.74
C GLU A 156 -13.30 11.32 -9.24
N LEU A 157 -12.32 11.77 -8.46
CA LEU A 157 -12.50 12.07 -7.04
C LEU A 157 -13.55 13.16 -6.82
N GLN A 158 -13.61 14.15 -7.70
CA GLN A 158 -14.60 15.21 -7.62
C GLN A 158 -16.01 14.71 -7.92
N VAL A 159 -16.19 13.93 -8.98
CA VAL A 159 -17.48 13.29 -9.32
C VAL A 159 -17.94 12.38 -8.18
N LEU A 160 -17.05 11.56 -7.61
CA LEU A 160 -17.39 10.70 -6.48
C LEU A 160 -17.76 11.48 -5.22
N ARG A 161 -17.12 12.63 -4.96
CA ARG A 161 -17.52 13.51 -3.85
C ARG A 161 -18.91 14.09 -4.06
N GLU A 162 -19.22 14.53 -5.27
CA GLU A 162 -20.54 15.08 -5.61
C GLU A 162 -21.63 14.01 -5.49
N GLN A 163 -21.37 12.79 -5.98
CA GLN A 163 -22.30 11.66 -5.81
C GLN A 163 -22.52 11.30 -4.34
N ASN A 164 -21.44 11.25 -3.54
CA ASN A 164 -21.56 11.01 -2.10
C ASN A 164 -22.33 12.14 -1.39
N ALA A 165 -22.13 13.40 -1.78
CA ALA A 165 -22.87 14.54 -1.25
C ALA A 165 -24.35 14.47 -1.62
N ALA A 166 -24.68 14.11 -2.86
CA ALA A 166 -26.05 13.94 -3.32
C ALA A 166 -26.77 12.80 -2.58
N LEU A 167 -26.13 11.62 -2.47
CA LEU A 167 -26.68 10.48 -1.71
C LEU A 167 -26.90 10.84 -0.24
N LYS A 168 -25.98 11.60 0.37
CA LYS A 168 -26.14 12.08 1.74
C LYS A 168 -27.34 13.02 1.89
N ALA A 169 -27.51 13.97 0.96
CA ALA A 169 -28.66 14.87 0.97
C ALA A 169 -29.99 14.12 0.78
N GLU A 170 -30.03 13.10 -0.09
CA GLU A 170 -31.22 12.26 -0.26
C GLU A 170 -31.57 11.48 1.03
N LEU A 171 -30.55 10.99 1.72
CA LEU A 171 -30.73 10.31 3.00
C LEU A 171 -31.30 11.26 4.06
N ASP A 172 -30.78 12.50 4.13
CA ASP A 172 -31.26 13.53 5.05
C ASP A 172 -32.74 13.88 4.80
N VAL A 173 -33.17 13.96 3.53
CA VAL A 173 -34.58 14.16 3.15
C VAL A 173 -35.45 13.00 3.61
N LYS A 174 -35.05 11.76 3.31
CA LYS A 174 -35.78 10.55 3.73
C LYS A 174 -35.90 10.44 5.25
N ASP A 175 -34.88 10.84 5.98
CA ASP A 175 -34.92 10.84 7.44
C ASP A 175 -35.85 11.93 7.99
N GLU A 176 -35.98 13.08 7.30
CA GLU A 176 -36.97 14.10 7.63
C GLU A 176 -38.40 13.60 7.40
N GLU A 177 -38.67 12.89 6.30
CA GLU A 177 -39.97 12.26 6.04
C GLU A 177 -40.35 11.25 7.13
N LYS A 178 -39.40 10.38 7.54
CA LYS A 178 -39.62 9.45 8.65
C LYS A 178 -39.90 10.19 9.96
N ARG A 179 -39.18 11.28 10.24
CA ARG A 179 -39.42 12.13 11.42
C ARG A 179 -40.82 12.74 11.40
N GLU A 180 -41.33 13.16 10.24
CA GLU A 180 -42.68 13.67 10.08
C GLU A 180 -43.74 12.59 10.36
N VAL A 181 -43.57 11.38 9.81
CA VAL A 181 -44.49 10.26 10.07
C VAL A 181 -44.56 9.94 11.57
N ILE A 182 -43.41 9.96 12.27
CA ILE A 182 -43.37 9.77 13.72
C ILE A 182 -44.15 10.87 14.45
N ARG A 183 -44.03 12.13 14.02
CA ARG A 183 -44.80 13.26 14.59
C ARG A 183 -46.31 13.08 14.38
N GLN A 184 -46.73 12.70 13.18
CA GLN A 184 -48.13 12.44 12.87
C GLN A 184 -48.71 11.28 13.70
N LEU A 185 -47.96 10.17 13.81
CA LEU A 185 -48.37 9.03 14.64
C LEU A 185 -48.44 9.39 16.12
N ALA A 186 -47.47 10.15 16.63
CA ALA A 186 -47.47 10.63 18.02
C ALA A 186 -48.71 11.49 18.30
N PHE A 187 -49.04 12.41 17.40
CA PHE A 187 -50.24 13.25 17.51
C PHE A 187 -51.53 12.41 17.52
N ALA A 188 -51.66 11.44 16.62
CA ALA A 188 -52.81 10.53 16.59
C ALA A 188 -52.94 9.70 17.88
N ILE A 189 -51.81 9.21 18.43
CA ILE A 189 -51.78 8.49 19.69
C ILE A 189 -52.29 9.36 20.83
N ASP A 190 -51.90 10.63 20.89
CA ASP A 190 -52.31 11.53 21.96
C ASP A 190 -53.81 11.87 21.91
N ILE A 191 -54.37 12.07 20.71
CA ILE A 191 -55.84 12.18 20.52
C ILE A 191 -56.53 10.92 21.02
N LEU A 192 -56.07 9.74 20.58
CA LEU A 192 -56.69 8.47 20.99
C LEU A 192 -56.59 8.23 22.50
N LYS A 193 -55.53 8.70 23.16
CA LYS A 193 -55.42 8.63 24.62
C LYS A 193 -56.45 9.54 25.30
N GLU A 194 -56.67 10.74 24.78
CA GLU A 194 -57.66 11.69 25.29
C GLU A 194 -59.09 11.13 25.15
N GLU A 195 -59.46 10.67 23.95
CA GLU A 195 -60.76 10.05 23.71
C GLU A 195 -60.99 8.83 24.61
N ASN A 196 -59.97 7.98 24.77
CA ASN A 196 -60.04 6.83 25.68
C ASN A 196 -60.20 7.25 27.15
N ALA A 197 -59.59 8.35 27.57
CA ALA A 197 -59.76 8.89 28.92
C ALA A 197 -61.21 9.36 29.13
N ASP A 198 -61.80 10.02 28.14
CA ASP A 198 -63.18 10.49 28.22
C ASP A 198 -64.20 9.36 28.18
N LEU A 199 -64.00 8.35 27.32
CA LEU A 199 -64.82 7.14 27.33
C LEU A 199 -64.77 6.42 28.68
N ARG A 200 -63.59 6.32 29.29
CA ARG A 200 -63.43 5.73 30.64
C ARG A 200 -64.20 6.52 31.70
N LYS A 201 -64.22 7.85 31.64
CA LYS A 201 -65.01 8.69 32.54
C LYS A 201 -66.51 8.42 32.39
N HIS A 202 -67.01 8.37 31.15
CA HIS A 202 -68.42 8.09 30.85
C HIS A 202 -68.85 6.69 31.34
N VAL A 203 -68.07 5.65 31.00
CA VAL A 203 -68.36 4.27 31.43
C VAL A 203 -68.37 4.15 32.96
N ASN A 204 -67.42 4.78 33.64
CA ASN A 204 -67.38 4.77 35.11
C ASN A 204 -68.55 5.57 35.72
N GLY A 205 -68.95 6.67 35.10
CA GLY A 205 -70.15 7.41 35.46
C GLY A 205 -71.43 6.57 35.32
N SER A 206 -71.63 5.90 34.19
CA SER A 206 -72.76 5.01 33.95
C SER A 206 -72.79 3.83 34.92
N ARG A 207 -71.64 3.23 35.24
CA ARG A 207 -71.56 2.17 36.28
C ARG A 207 -71.95 2.69 37.66
N LYS A 208 -71.51 3.90 38.05
CA LYS A 208 -71.92 4.53 39.32
C LYS A 208 -73.43 4.74 39.35
N MET A 209 -73.99 5.35 38.30
CA MET A 209 -75.45 5.57 38.20
C MET A 209 -76.26 4.28 38.23
N SER A 210 -75.80 3.24 37.52
CA SER A 210 -76.45 1.92 37.55
C SER A 210 -76.44 1.29 38.95
N LYS A 211 -75.34 1.45 39.72
CA LYS A 211 -75.28 1.02 41.13
C LYS A 211 -76.24 1.80 42.02
N TYR A 212 -76.30 3.14 41.90
CA TYR A 212 -77.24 3.97 42.67
C TYR A 212 -78.70 3.60 42.40
N LEU A 213 -79.07 3.40 41.13
CA LEU A 213 -80.42 2.98 40.75
C LEU A 213 -80.78 1.58 41.26
N ARG A 214 -79.80 0.67 41.38
CA ARG A 214 -80.02 -0.67 41.93
C ARG A 214 -80.23 -0.65 43.45
N ILE A 215 -79.50 0.20 44.18
CA ILE A 215 -79.66 0.36 45.64
C ILE A 215 -81.04 0.93 45.96
N ARG A 216 -81.48 1.99 45.27
CA ARG A 216 -82.82 2.61 45.48
C ARG A 216 -84.01 1.71 45.16
N LYS A 217 -83.80 0.55 44.53
CA LYS A 217 -84.88 -0.38 44.15
C LYS A 217 -85.10 -1.49 45.17
N VAL A 218 -84.31 -1.51 46.24
CA VAL A 218 -84.30 -2.55 47.29
C VAL A 218 -84.81 -2.01 48.64
N ASP A 219 -85.04 -0.69 48.74
CA ASP A 219 -85.78 -0.03 49.83
C ASP A 219 -87.24 0.19 49.40
#